data_AF-A0A847XZF1-F1
#
_entry.id   AF-A0A847XZF1-F1
#
_cell.length_a   1.000
_cell.length_b   1.000
_cell.length_c   1.000
_cell.angle_alpha   90.00
_cell.angle_beta   90.00
_cell.angle_gamma   90.00
#
_symmetry.space_group_name_H-M   'P 1'
#
loop_
_entity.id
_entity.type
_entity.pdbx_description
1 polymer ?
#
loop_
_entity_poly.entity_id
_entity_poly.type
_entity_poly.pdbx_seq_one_letter_code
_entity_poly.pdbx_strand_id
1 'polypeptide(L)' 'MNSKNDRYRIDRTAFSITTVEDAHTTDKVFWRSTTPEERLEALENLRQTIYGYDPALARLQRVLEVIERK' A
#
# COMPACT_ATOMS: atom_id res chain seq x y z
N MET A 1 -18.96 23.67 18.11
CA MET A 1 -19.40 23.48 16.71
C MET A 1 -18.21 22.92 15.93
N ASN A 2 -18.09 21.59 15.81
CA ASN A 2 -17.03 21.00 14.99
C ASN A 2 -17.48 20.98 13.53
N SER A 3 -16.85 21.81 12.71
CA SER A 3 -17.03 21.82 11.27
C SER A 3 -16.64 20.45 10.69
N LYS A 4 -17.43 19.92 9.76
CA LYS A 4 -17.18 18.64 9.05
C LYS A 4 -15.77 18.53 8.46
N ASN A 5 -15.07 19.64 8.26
CA ASN A 5 -13.70 19.72 7.74
C ASN A 5 -12.61 19.17 8.65
N ASP A 6 -12.84 19.07 9.96
CA ASP A 6 -11.77 18.72 10.90
C ASP A 6 -11.34 17.24 10.77
N ARG A 7 -12.23 16.37 10.26
CA ARG A 7 -11.95 14.94 10.01
C ARG A 7 -10.97 14.69 8.86
N TYR A 8 -10.75 15.68 8.00
CA TYR A 8 -9.83 15.57 6.85
C TYR A 8 -8.61 16.46 7.01
N ARG A 9 -8.37 16.98 8.22
CA ARG A 9 -7.23 17.84 8.49
C ARG A 9 -5.95 17.01 8.52
N ILE A 10 -5.09 17.22 7.53
CA ILE A 10 -3.76 16.59 7.47
C ILE A 10 -2.91 17.16 8.61
N ASP A 11 -2.28 16.27 9.38
CA ASP A 11 -1.23 16.64 10.32
C ASP A 11 0.05 16.99 9.55
N ARG A 12 0.38 18.28 9.50
CA ARG A 12 1.57 18.78 8.81
C ARG A 12 2.86 18.61 9.61
N THR A 13 2.76 18.29 10.91
CA THR A 13 3.94 18.09 11.77
C THR A 13 4.66 16.77 11.49
N ALA A 14 3.96 15.82 10.85
CA ALA A 14 4.52 14.57 10.37
C ALA A 14 5.39 14.72 9.11
N PHE A 15 5.45 15.92 8.50
CA PHE A 15 6.19 16.18 7.27
C PHE A 15 7.33 17.17 7.52
N SER A 16 8.47 16.95 6.85
CA SER A 16 9.60 17.87 6.83
C SER A 16 10.04 18.16 5.40
N ILE A 17 10.67 19.32 5.19
CA ILE A 17 11.30 19.68 3.92
C ILE A 17 12.75 19.19 3.99
N THR A 18 13.16 18.39 3.01
CA THR A 18 14.50 17.78 2.95
C THR A 18 14.98 17.65 1.50
N THR A 19 16.27 17.38 1.31
CA THR A 19 16.85 17.03 0.01
C THR A 19 16.52 15.59 -0.37
N VAL A 20 16.66 15.24 -1.65
CA VAL A 20 16.43 13.87 -2.15
C VAL A 20 17.48 12.91 -1.58
N GLU A 21 18.72 13.37 -1.46
CA GLU A 21 19.85 12.60 -0.93
C GLU A 21 19.66 12.25 0.55
N ASP A 22 19.22 13.23 1.35
CA ASP A 22 18.93 13.04 2.76
C ASP A 22 17.73 12.12 2.96
N ALA A 23 16.64 12.33 2.20
CA ALA A 23 15.46 11.46 2.23
C ALA A 23 15.84 10.00 1.92
N HIS A 24 16.64 9.77 0.87
CA HIS A 24 17.09 8.43 0.49
C HIS A 24 17.91 7.75 1.60
N THR A 25 18.69 8.53 2.34
CA THR A 25 19.48 8.03 3.47
C THR A 25 18.58 7.67 4.66
N THR A 26 17.65 8.55 5.02
CA THR A 26 16.70 8.32 6.13
C THR A 26 15.76 7.15 5.84
N ASP A 27 15.25 7.04 4.61
CA ASP A 27 14.39 5.92 4.20
C ASP A 27 15.09 4.58 4.37
N LYS A 28 16.37 4.48 3.97
CA LYS A 28 17.16 3.25 4.17
C LYS A 28 17.29 2.88 5.63
N VAL A 29 17.52 3.86 6.51
CA VAL A 29 17.64 3.62 7.95
C VAL A 29 16.31 3.13 8.51
N PHE A 30 15.21 3.82 8.17
CA PHE A 30 13.85 3.42 8.56
C PHE A 30 13.55 1.99 8.13
N TRP A 31 13.67 1.70 6.84
CA TRP A 31 13.40 0.36 6.32
C TRP A 31 14.34 -0.69 6.87
N ARG A 32 15.57 -0.38 7.28
CA ARG A 32 16.45 -1.36 7.94
C ARG A 32 16.05 -1.64 9.39
N SER A 33 15.39 -0.70 10.05
CA SER A 33 14.94 -0.83 11.44
C SER A 33 13.62 -1.60 11.59
N THR A 34 12.79 -1.67 10.55
CA THR A 34 11.53 -2.43 10.56
C THR A 34 11.76 -3.93 10.44
N THR A 35 10.83 -4.74 10.95
CA THR A 35 10.94 -6.20 10.83
C THR A 35 10.67 -6.66 9.39
N PRO A 36 11.17 -7.85 8.99
CA PRO A 36 10.84 -8.41 7.67
C PRO A 36 9.33 -8.51 7.40
N GLU A 37 8.53 -8.85 8.41
CA GLU A 37 7.08 -8.99 8.31
C GLU A 37 6.41 -7.65 7.99
N GLU A 38 6.78 -6.58 8.70
CA GLU A 38 6.27 -5.23 8.46
C GLU A 38 6.59 -4.73 7.05
N ARG A 39 7.79 -5.06 6.54
CA ARG A 39 8.17 -4.71 5.16
C ARG A 39 7.32 -5.45 4.13
N LEU A 40 7.02 -6.72 4.38
CA LEU A 40 6.16 -7.51 3.49
C LEU A 40 4.74 -6.96 3.47
N GLU A 41 4.21 -6.57 4.63
CA GLU A 41 2.89 -5.92 4.72
C GLU A 41 2.86 -4.59 3.94
N ALA A 42 3.89 -3.75 4.10
CA ALA A 42 4.00 -2.50 3.36
C ALA A 42 4.09 -2.74 1.83
N LEU A 43 4.84 -3.76 1.40
CA LEU A 43 4.93 -4.15 -0.01
C LEU A 43 3.59 -4.64 -0.56
N GLU A 44 2.82 -5.40 0.20
CA GLU A 44 1.49 -5.85 -0.22
C GLU A 44 0.53 -4.68 -0.40
N ASN A 45 0.54 -3.71 0.52
CA ASN A 45 -0.23 -2.47 0.37
C ASN A 45 0.15 -1.70 -0.90
N LEU A 46 1.45 -1.60 -1.19
CA LEU A 46 1.94 -0.97 -2.42
C LEU A 46 1.47 -1.73 -3.66
N ARG A 47 1.57 -3.06 -3.65
CA ARG A 47 1.11 -3.93 -4.74
C ARG A 47 -0.39 -3.72 -5.00
N GLN A 48 -1.20 -3.70 -3.96
CA GLN A 48 -2.65 -3.51 -4.10
C GLN A 48 -2.99 -2.16 -4.72
N THR A 49 -2.31 -1.10 -4.27
CA THR A 49 -2.52 0.27 -4.75
C THR A 49 -2.10 0.44 -6.20
N ILE A 50 -0.89 -0.03 -6.57
CA ILE A 50 -0.32 0.16 -7.92
C ILE A 50 -1.05 -0.70 -8.96
N TYR A 51 -1.37 -1.95 -8.64
CA TYR A 51 -1.93 -2.89 -9.61
C TYR A 51 -3.47 -2.88 -9.65
N GLY A 52 -4.12 -1.98 -8.92
CA GLY A 52 -5.57 -1.88 -8.88
C GLY A 52 -6.20 -3.18 -8.37
N TYR A 53 -5.67 -3.69 -7.24
CA TYR A 53 -6.24 -4.88 -6.62
C TYR A 53 -7.68 -4.60 -6.22
N ASP A 54 -8.60 -5.21 -6.96
CA ASP A 54 -10.01 -5.27 -6.62
C ASP A 54 -10.30 -6.67 -6.05
N PRO A 55 -10.52 -6.81 -4.73
CA PRO A 55 -10.83 -8.08 -4.12
C PRO A 55 -12.15 -8.69 -4.63
N ALA A 56 -13.07 -7.88 -5.19
CA ALA A 56 -14.30 -8.37 -5.82
C ALA A 56 -14.08 -8.94 -7.24
N LEU A 57 -12.98 -8.57 -7.90
CA LEU A 57 -12.59 -9.05 -9.23
C LEU A 57 -11.33 -9.93 -9.20
N ALA A 58 -10.84 -10.31 -8.02
CA ALA A 58 -9.71 -11.22 -7.84
C ALA A 58 -10.03 -12.50 -8.60
N ARG A 59 -9.39 -12.64 -9.78
CA ARG A 59 -9.74 -13.59 -10.82
C ARG A 59 -10.03 -14.97 -10.22
N LEU A 60 -11.29 -15.41 -10.30
CA LEU A 60 -11.64 -16.82 -10.15
C LEU A 60 -10.65 -17.63 -10.97
N GLN A 61 -9.91 -18.52 -10.31
CA GLN A 61 -8.93 -19.36 -10.96
C GLN A 61 -9.64 -20.13 -12.08
N ARG A 62 -9.23 -19.92 -13.33
CA ARG A 62 -9.84 -20.54 -14.50
C ARG A 62 -9.42 -22.02 -14.56
N VAL A 63 -9.98 -22.83 -13.67
CA VAL A 63 -9.97 -24.29 -13.80
C VAL A 63 -11.36 -24.70 -14.28
N LEU A 64 -11.77 -24.17 -15.43
CA LEU A 64 -12.98 -24.64 -16.10
C LEU A 64 -12.52 -25.63 -17.17
N GLU A 65 -12.72 -26.91 -16.88
CA GLU A 65 -12.57 -28.01 -17.82
C GLU A 65 -13.81 -28.07 -18.73
N VAL A 66 -13.62 -28.17 -20.04
CA VAL A 66 -14.72 -28.33 -21.01
C VAL A 66 -15.12 -29.80 -21.03
N ILE A 67 -16.36 -30.10 -20.63
CA ILE A 67 -16.92 -31.46 -20.65
C ILE A 67 -17.77 -31.63 -21.91
N GLU A 68 -17.47 -32.62 -22.74
CA GLU A 68 -18.28 -32.94 -23.93
C GLU A 68 -19.55 -33.70 -23.50
N ARG A 69 -20.72 -33.20 -23.91
CA ARG A 69 -22.01 -33.82 -23.60
C ARG A 69 -22.31 -34.90 -24.65
N LYS A 70 -22.47 -36.15 -24.19
CA LYS A 70 -22.97 -37.26 -24.99
C LYS A 70 -24.42 -37.08 -25.40
#